data_AF-A0A1H3PJ04-F1
#
_entry.id   AF-A0A1H3PJ04-F1
#
_cell.length_a   1.000
_cell.length_b   1.000
_cell.length_c   1.000
_cell.angle_alpha   90.00
_cell.angle_beta   90.00
_cell.angle_gamma   90.00
#
_symmetry.space_group_name_H-M   'P 1'
#
loop_
_entity.id
_entity.type
_entity.pdbx_description
1 polymer ?
#
loop_
_entity_poly.entity_id
_entity_poly.type
_entity_poly.pdbx_seq_one_letter_code
_entity_poly.pdbx_strand_id
1 'polypeptide(L)'
;MNLTRRWKPFWRWEAFLFAMVLVLAIAASFVTRADWPVVGPILGIVLLVLAVVIAVLLLLPLFHRNGRDSENTRKSLEGVELLEVEPEKTLRVVESDRRQNAIDAARAKTTGPLSAVLTPDASRWLGRELRVAVDLIAGDGQIYRAGFVPREVDIELGTELRALAARRAAIVVPVTITGSGRPFTVDFGLGPIPA
;
A
#
# COMPACT_ATOMS: atom_id res chain seq x y z
N MET A 1 22.50 -13.54 3.17
CA MET A 1 22.00 -12.23 3.64
C MET A 1 20.85 -12.48 4.60
N ASN A 2 20.82 -11.85 5.78
CA ASN A 2 19.68 -11.99 6.71
C ASN A 2 18.47 -11.26 6.13
N LEU A 3 17.62 -12.01 5.43
CA LEU A 3 16.35 -11.53 4.90
C LEU A 3 15.41 -11.24 6.08
N THR A 4 15.26 -9.95 6.43
CA THR A 4 14.43 -9.50 7.54
C THR A 4 13.19 -8.76 7.02
N ARG A 5 12.04 -8.99 7.65
CA ARG A 5 10.81 -8.26 7.34
C ARG A 5 11.03 -6.77 7.57
N ARG A 6 10.58 -5.95 6.62
CA ARG A 6 10.69 -4.50 6.69
C ARG A 6 9.40 -3.87 7.21
N TRP A 7 9.58 -2.74 7.87
CA TRP A 7 8.51 -1.99 8.50
C TRP A 7 8.63 -0.53 8.13
N LYS A 8 7.49 0.14 8.04
CA LYS A 8 7.46 1.60 7.96
C LYS A 8 8.12 2.21 9.21
N PRO A 9 8.87 3.30 9.04
CA PRO A 9 9.25 4.15 10.16
C PRO A 9 8.01 4.63 10.92
N PHE A 10 8.10 4.78 12.24
CA PHE A 10 6.97 5.15 13.09
C PHE A 10 6.30 6.47 12.66
N TRP A 11 7.07 7.49 12.29
CA TRP A 11 6.54 8.77 11.83
C TRP A 11 5.81 8.71 10.48
N ARG A 12 5.95 7.62 9.72
CA ARG A 12 5.18 7.36 8.48
C ARG A 12 4.02 6.40 8.70
N TRP A 13 3.88 5.84 9.90
CA TRP A 13 2.79 4.93 10.20
C TRP A 13 1.52 5.70 10.52
N GLU A 14 0.46 5.44 9.77
CA GLU A 14 -0.78 6.22 9.83
C GLU A 14 -1.40 6.17 11.23
N ALA A 15 -1.36 5.01 11.90
CA ALA A 15 -1.90 4.87 13.26
C ALA A 15 -1.12 5.71 14.29
N PHE A 16 0.20 5.84 14.12
CA PHE A 16 1.01 6.70 14.98
C PHE A 16 0.65 8.18 14.79
N LEU A 17 0.48 8.60 13.53
CA LEU A 17 0.05 9.97 13.22
C LEU A 17 -1.35 10.26 13.81
N PHE A 18 -2.29 9.31 13.74
CA PHE A 18 -3.60 9.45 14.40
C PHE A 18 -3.47 9.58 15.93
N ALA A 19 -2.63 8.75 16.55
CA ALA A 19 -2.36 8.84 17.98
C ALA A 19 -1.75 10.20 18.36
N MET A 20 -0.85 10.74 17.52
CA MET A 20 -0.22 12.03 17.74
C MET A 20 -1.23 13.18 17.67
N VAL A 21 -2.16 13.18 16.71
CA VAL A 21 -3.25 14.17 16.67
C VAL A 21 -4.08 14.13 17.94
N LEU A 22 -4.44 12.92 18.42
CA LEU A 22 -5.20 12.75 19.66
C LEU A 22 -4.44 13.28 20.87
N VAL A 23 -3.16 12.92 21.02
CA VAL A 23 -2.30 13.39 22.12
C VAL A 23 -2.16 14.90 22.09
N LEU A 24 -1.95 15.52 20.93
CA LEU A 24 -1.83 16.97 20.79
C LEU A 24 -3.14 17.68 21.13
N ALA A 25 -4.29 17.14 20.72
CA ALA A 25 -5.60 17.69 21.07
C ALA A 25 -5.86 17.63 22.58
N ILE A 26 -5.48 16.51 23.22
CA ILE A 26 -5.57 16.35 24.68
C ILE A 26 -4.63 17.35 25.38
N ALA A 27 -3.38 17.45 24.94
CA ALA A 27 -2.41 18.39 25.49
C ALA A 27 -2.89 19.85 25.37
N ALA A 28 -3.42 20.24 24.21
CA ALA A 28 -4.00 21.56 24.01
C ALA A 28 -5.15 21.83 25.00
N SER A 29 -6.01 20.84 25.24
CA SER A 29 -7.12 20.93 26.21
C SER A 29 -6.64 21.05 27.67
N PHE A 30 -5.50 20.46 28.03
CA PHE A 30 -4.90 20.65 29.35
C PHE A 30 -4.27 22.03 29.51
N VAL A 31 -3.55 22.51 28.49
CA VAL A 31 -2.89 23.82 28.51
C VAL A 31 -3.91 24.95 28.65
N THR A 32 -5.06 24.86 27.99
CA THR A 32 -6.13 25.86 28.12
C THR A 32 -6.77 25.89 29.51
N ARG A 33 -6.70 24.80 30.29
CA ARG A 33 -7.22 24.73 31.67
C ARG A 33 -6.22 25.16 32.73
N ALA A 34 -4.93 25.21 32.42
CA ALA A 34 -3.87 25.46 33.40
C ALA A 34 -3.76 26.94 33.85
N ASP A 35 -4.58 27.84 33.28
CA ASP A 35 -4.65 29.27 33.63
C ASP A 35 -3.29 30.00 33.62
N TRP A 36 -2.45 29.69 32.63
CA TRP A 36 -1.17 30.36 32.41
C TRP A 36 -1.34 31.58 31.48
N PRO A 37 -1.37 32.82 32.01
CA PRO A 37 -1.90 33.99 31.29
C PRO A 37 -1.09 34.39 30.04
N VAL A 38 0.21 34.04 29.98
CA VAL A 38 1.08 34.38 28.85
C VAL A 38 1.50 33.14 28.07
N VAL A 39 1.91 32.08 28.77
CA VAL A 39 2.44 30.87 28.14
C VAL A 39 1.33 29.97 27.58
N GLY A 40 0.16 29.94 28.24
CA GLY A 40 -0.96 29.08 27.88
C GLY A 40 -1.48 29.33 26.46
N PRO A 41 -1.79 30.57 26.07
CA PRO A 41 -2.27 30.89 24.72
C PRO A 41 -1.25 30.53 23.63
N ILE A 42 0.03 30.87 23.83
CA ILE A 42 1.08 30.59 22.84
C ILE A 42 1.26 29.09 22.66
N LEU A 43 1.40 28.35 23.76
CA LEU A 43 1.58 26.90 23.72
C LEU A 43 0.35 26.18 23.15
N GLY A 44 -0.85 26.63 23.51
CA GLY A 44 -2.10 26.12 22.96
C GLY A 44 -2.21 26.30 21.45
N ILE A 45 -1.85 27.48 20.94
CA ILE A 45 -1.82 27.76 19.49
C ILE A 45 -0.82 26.85 18.79
N VAL A 46 0.40 26.70 19.33
CA VAL A 46 1.43 25.84 18.73
C VAL A 46 0.97 24.38 18.67
N LEU A 47 0.39 23.86 19.75
CA LEU A 47 -0.13 22.49 19.79
C LEU A 47 -1.28 22.28 18.80
N LEU A 48 -2.18 23.26 18.70
CA LEU A 48 -3.30 23.22 17.76
C LEU A 48 -2.82 23.23 16.31
N VAL A 49 -1.90 24.14 15.96
CA VAL A 49 -1.31 24.22 14.62
C VAL A 49 -0.64 22.90 14.25
N LEU A 50 0.14 22.32 15.17
CA LEU A 50 0.80 21.03 14.94
C LEU A 50 -0.22 19.91 14.70
N ALA A 51 -1.29 19.85 15.51
CA ALA A 51 -2.37 18.87 15.34
C ALA A 51 -3.06 19.01 13.98
N VAL A 52 -3.35 20.23 13.55
CA VAL A 52 -3.96 20.52 12.25
C VAL A 52 -3.05 20.10 11.10
N VAL A 53 -1.75 20.42 11.17
CA VAL A 53 -0.77 20.02 10.13
C VAL A 53 -0.75 18.50 9.98
N ILE A 54 -0.69 17.76 11.09
CA ILE A 54 -0.67 16.29 11.05
C ILE A 54 -2.00 15.73 10.53
N ALA A 55 -3.13 16.30 10.94
CA ALA A 55 -4.44 15.89 10.44
C ALA A 55 -4.56 16.11 8.92
N VAL A 56 -4.07 17.25 8.41
CA VAL A 56 -4.03 17.52 6.97
C VAL A 56 -3.14 16.51 6.24
N LEU A 57 -1.96 16.18 6.77
CA LEU A 57 -1.08 15.15 6.21
C LEU A 57 -1.75 13.76 6.15
N LEU A 58 -2.58 13.43 7.13
CA LEU A 58 -3.37 12.19 7.15
C LEU A 58 -4.53 12.18 6.16
N LEU A 59 -5.15 13.33 5.92
CA LEU A 59 -6.32 13.46 5.04
C LEU A 59 -5.93 13.67 3.57
N LEU A 60 -4.76 14.23 3.29
CA LEU A 60 -4.24 14.47 1.94
C LEU A 60 -4.35 13.24 1.01
N PRO A 61 -3.99 12.01 1.45
CA PRO A 61 -4.16 10.79 0.67
C PRO A 61 -5.61 10.42 0.36
N LEU A 62 -6.58 10.84 1.18
CA LEU A 62 -8.00 10.59 0.95
C LEU A 62 -8.60 11.53 -0.11
N PHE A 63 -8.10 12.77 -0.18
CA PHE A 63 -8.52 13.77 -1.16
C PHE A 63 -7.86 13.58 -2.51
N HIS A 64 -6.63 13.08 -2.54
CA HIS A 64 -6.08 12.53 -3.76
C HIS A 64 -6.83 11.23 -4.07
N ARG A 65 -7.13 10.94 -5.34
CA ARG A 65 -7.79 9.69 -5.78
C ARG A 65 -6.97 8.42 -5.46
N ASN A 66 -5.99 8.48 -4.55
CA ASN A 66 -4.93 7.49 -4.30
C ASN A 66 -5.36 6.26 -3.51
N GLY A 67 -6.66 6.12 -3.21
CA GLY A 67 -7.19 4.94 -2.56
C GLY A 67 -6.77 4.86 -1.09
N ARG A 68 -7.40 3.95 -0.35
CA ARG A 68 -7.12 3.73 1.07
C ARG A 68 -5.76 3.07 1.32
N ASP A 69 -5.03 2.68 0.28
CA ASP A 69 -3.84 1.84 0.41
C ASP A 69 -2.61 2.67 0.69
N SER A 70 -1.94 2.30 1.78
CA SER A 70 -0.80 3.02 2.26
C SER A 70 0.48 2.52 1.62
N GLU A 71 1.36 3.47 1.32
CA GLU A 71 2.73 3.30 0.84
C GLU A 71 2.90 2.45 -0.43
N ASN A 72 3.59 3.03 -1.42
CA ASN A 72 3.95 2.40 -2.68
C ASN A 72 2.79 1.71 -3.44
N THR A 73 1.60 2.30 -3.41
CA THR A 73 0.50 1.89 -4.30
C THR A 73 0.74 2.49 -5.68
N ARG A 74 1.18 1.67 -6.64
CA ARG A 74 1.27 2.09 -8.04
C ARG A 74 -0.13 2.24 -8.62
N LYS A 75 -0.36 3.32 -9.34
CA LYS A 75 -1.64 3.61 -10.01
C LYS A 75 -1.52 3.71 -11.52
N SER A 76 -0.30 3.94 -11.99
CA SER A 76 0.10 3.96 -13.39
C SER A 76 1.42 3.20 -13.53
N LEU A 77 1.59 2.57 -14.69
CA LEU A 77 2.84 1.92 -15.13
C LEU A 77 3.63 2.82 -16.08
N GLU A 78 3.23 4.09 -16.24
CA GLU A 78 3.91 5.04 -17.11
C GLU A 78 5.38 5.25 -16.69
N GLY A 79 6.28 5.09 -17.65
CA GLY A 79 7.73 5.19 -17.41
C GLY A 79 8.33 4.03 -16.60
N VAL A 80 7.59 2.93 -16.43
CA VAL A 80 8.07 1.69 -15.81
C VAL A 80 8.31 0.65 -16.89
N GLU A 81 9.50 0.09 -16.94
CA GLU A 81 9.80 -1.04 -17.81
C GLU A 81 9.09 -2.30 -17.28
N LEU A 82 8.28 -2.93 -18.12
CA LEU A 82 7.49 -4.10 -17.76
C LEU A 82 8.20 -5.36 -18.25
N LEU A 83 8.62 -6.20 -17.31
CA LEU A 83 9.30 -7.45 -17.58
C LEU A 83 8.32 -8.60 -17.37
N GLU A 84 7.87 -9.21 -18.46
CA GLU A 84 7.00 -10.39 -18.41
C GLU A 84 7.79 -11.61 -17.94
N VAL A 85 7.17 -12.39 -17.07
CA VAL A 85 7.78 -13.60 -16.50
C VAL A 85 6.91 -14.81 -16.82
N GLU A 86 7.54 -15.84 -17.39
CA GLU A 86 6.88 -17.11 -17.68
C GLU A 86 6.58 -17.86 -16.37
N PRO A 87 5.36 -18.36 -16.15
CA PRO A 87 4.98 -18.93 -14.86
C PRO A 87 5.57 -20.34 -14.67
N GLU A 88 6.37 -20.52 -13.62
CA GLU A 88 6.86 -21.84 -13.18
C GLU A 88 6.04 -22.42 -12.02
N LYS A 89 5.53 -21.55 -11.14
CA LYS A 89 4.70 -21.92 -10.00
C LYS A 89 3.52 -20.99 -9.85
N THR A 90 2.38 -21.54 -9.44
CA THR A 90 1.18 -20.74 -9.16
C THR A 90 1.05 -20.52 -7.66
N LEU A 91 0.87 -19.27 -7.25
CA LEU A 91 0.72 -18.86 -5.85
C LEU A 91 -0.60 -18.13 -5.64
N ARG A 92 -1.19 -18.33 -4.48
CA ARG A 92 -2.43 -17.66 -4.09
C ARG A 92 -2.17 -16.27 -3.54
N VAL A 93 -2.94 -15.28 -3.99
CA VAL A 93 -2.95 -13.96 -3.38
C VAL A 93 -3.65 -14.01 -2.02
N VAL A 94 -2.96 -13.56 -0.99
CA VAL A 94 -3.46 -13.45 0.39
C VAL A 94 -4.23 -12.14 0.56
N GLU A 95 -5.26 -12.15 1.42
CA GLU A 95 -6.15 -11.00 1.68
C GLU A 95 -6.99 -10.54 0.47
N SER A 96 -7.20 -11.43 -0.51
CA SER A 96 -8.06 -11.18 -1.67
C SER A 96 -9.54 -10.99 -1.29
N ASP A 97 -9.99 -11.61 -0.20
CA ASP A 97 -11.31 -11.43 0.42
C ASP A 97 -11.58 -9.96 0.82
N ARG A 98 -10.56 -9.19 1.18
CA ARG A 98 -10.69 -7.77 1.54
C ARG A 98 -10.70 -6.84 0.33
N ARG A 99 -10.42 -7.35 -0.86
CA ARG A 99 -10.20 -6.57 -2.10
C ARG A 99 -11.19 -6.87 -3.22
N GLN A 100 -12.32 -7.47 -2.87
CA GLN A 100 -13.35 -7.90 -3.83
C GLN A 100 -13.77 -6.82 -4.82
N ASN A 101 -14.00 -5.58 -4.37
CA ASN A 101 -14.37 -4.47 -5.26
C ASN A 101 -13.27 -4.12 -6.27
N ALA A 102 -12.00 -4.19 -5.87
CA ALA A 102 -10.87 -3.88 -6.75
C ALA A 102 -10.66 -5.00 -7.78
N ILE A 103 -10.77 -6.26 -7.34
CA ILE A 103 -10.69 -7.45 -8.19
C ILE A 103 -11.81 -7.45 -9.23
N ASP A 104 -13.04 -7.16 -8.80
CA ASP A 104 -14.22 -7.07 -9.67
C ASP A 104 -14.07 -5.96 -10.71
N ALA A 105 -13.60 -4.78 -10.29
CA ALA A 105 -13.35 -3.65 -11.20
C ALA A 105 -12.28 -3.95 -12.24
N ALA A 106 -11.16 -4.58 -11.84
CA ALA A 106 -10.11 -5.00 -12.76
C ALA A 106 -10.63 -6.01 -13.78
N ARG A 107 -11.35 -7.04 -13.31
CA ARG A 107 -11.94 -8.07 -14.16
C ARG A 107 -12.94 -7.49 -15.16
N ALA A 108 -13.82 -6.60 -14.72
CA ALA A 108 -14.84 -5.99 -15.58
C ALA A 108 -14.23 -5.11 -16.68
N LYS A 109 -13.03 -4.57 -16.46
CA LYS A 109 -12.32 -3.67 -17.39
C LYS A 109 -11.34 -4.38 -18.32
N THR A 110 -11.06 -5.67 -18.09
CA THR A 110 -10.10 -6.42 -18.91
C THR A 110 -10.84 -7.34 -19.86
N THR A 111 -10.56 -7.20 -21.16
CA THR A 111 -11.06 -8.09 -22.21
C THR A 111 -9.91 -8.98 -22.69
N GLY A 112 -9.63 -10.06 -21.96
CA GLY A 112 -8.51 -10.96 -22.27
C GLY A 112 -7.89 -11.62 -21.04
N PRO A 113 -6.70 -12.23 -21.18
CA PRO A 113 -5.94 -12.73 -20.05
C PRO A 113 -5.62 -11.59 -19.08
N LEU A 114 -5.77 -11.85 -17.78
CA LEU A 114 -5.39 -10.89 -16.75
C LEU A 114 -3.92 -11.04 -16.40
N SER A 115 -3.30 -9.91 -16.11
CA SER A 115 -1.94 -9.83 -15.59
C SER A 115 -1.91 -8.95 -14.34
N ALA A 116 -0.87 -9.12 -13.53
CA ALA A 116 -0.58 -8.25 -12.39
C ALA A 116 0.86 -7.79 -12.41
N VAL A 117 1.09 -6.63 -11.81
CA VAL A 117 2.43 -6.18 -11.41
C VAL A 117 2.68 -6.55 -9.96
N LEU A 118 3.91 -7.01 -9.68
CA LEU A 118 4.38 -7.22 -8.33
C LEU A 118 5.09 -5.96 -7.82
N THR A 119 4.49 -5.32 -6.81
CA THR A 119 5.01 -4.05 -6.27
C THR A 119 5.66 -4.28 -4.90
N PRO A 120 6.98 -4.07 -4.73
CA PRO A 120 7.63 -4.22 -3.43
C PRO A 120 7.31 -3.05 -2.49
N ASP A 121 7.62 -3.22 -1.20
CA ASP A 121 7.46 -2.18 -0.16
C ASP A 121 6.04 -1.56 -0.09
N ALA A 122 5.01 -2.32 -0.44
CA ALA A 122 3.62 -1.93 -0.33
C ALA A 122 3.05 -2.26 1.06
N SER A 123 1.98 -1.59 1.48
CA SER A 123 1.37 -1.90 2.78
C SER A 123 -0.15 -1.72 2.82
N ARG A 124 -0.76 -2.28 3.88
CA ARG A 124 -2.18 -2.09 4.17
C ARG A 124 -2.41 -0.75 4.86
N TRP A 125 -3.57 -0.14 4.66
CA TRP A 125 -3.99 1.01 5.45
C TRP A 125 -3.85 0.72 6.95
N LEU A 126 -3.26 1.66 7.71
CA LEU A 126 -2.93 1.49 9.14
C LEU A 126 -1.94 0.35 9.45
N GLY A 127 -1.39 -0.31 8.44
CA GLY A 127 -0.37 -1.34 8.58
C GLY A 127 1.03 -0.76 8.56
N ARG A 128 1.87 -1.31 9.43
CA ARG A 128 3.29 -0.96 9.49
C ARG A 128 4.18 -1.92 8.68
N GLU A 129 3.74 -3.15 8.46
CA GLU A 129 4.50 -4.16 7.72
C GLU A 129 4.53 -3.81 6.21
N LEU A 130 5.74 -3.81 5.63
CA LEU A 130 5.96 -3.65 4.20
C LEU A 130 6.02 -5.04 3.55
N ARG A 131 5.27 -5.22 2.47
CA ARG A 131 5.04 -6.50 1.77
C ARG A 131 5.06 -6.29 0.26
N VAL A 132 5.13 -7.37 -0.48
CA VAL A 132 4.92 -7.37 -1.94
C VAL A 132 3.43 -7.42 -2.22
N ALA A 133 2.93 -6.37 -2.85
CA ALA A 133 1.55 -6.30 -3.33
C ALA A 133 1.41 -6.98 -4.70
N VAL A 134 0.25 -7.58 -4.91
CA VAL A 134 -0.19 -8.08 -6.21
C VAL A 134 -1.24 -7.12 -6.74
N ASP A 135 -0.84 -6.38 -7.77
CA ASP A 135 -1.58 -5.24 -8.30
C ASP A 135 -2.04 -5.56 -9.73
N LEU A 136 -3.33 -5.86 -9.92
CA LEU A 136 -3.91 -6.24 -11.22
C LEU A 136 -3.82 -5.09 -12.22
N ILE A 137 -3.49 -5.41 -13.47
CA ILE A 137 -3.49 -4.48 -14.59
C ILE A 137 -4.84 -4.60 -15.30
N ALA A 138 -5.61 -3.51 -15.30
CA ALA A 138 -6.85 -3.42 -16.05
C ALA A 138 -6.60 -3.03 -17.52
N GLY A 139 -7.55 -3.30 -18.41
CA GLY A 139 -7.45 -2.99 -19.83
C GLY A 139 -7.27 -1.49 -20.17
N ASP A 140 -7.63 -0.60 -19.23
CA ASP A 140 -7.42 0.85 -19.34
C ASP A 140 -6.04 1.32 -18.79
N GLY A 141 -5.16 0.37 -18.46
CA GLY A 141 -3.84 0.63 -17.86
C GLY A 141 -3.89 1.04 -16.39
N GLN A 142 -5.08 1.10 -15.77
CA GLN A 142 -5.20 1.34 -14.34
C GLN A 142 -4.80 0.11 -13.53
N ILE A 143 -4.34 0.36 -12.32
CA ILE A 143 -3.85 -0.66 -11.43
C ILE A 143 -4.80 -0.85 -10.24
N TYR A 144 -5.12 -2.10 -9.93
CA TYR A 144 -6.05 -2.49 -8.86
C TYR A 144 -5.43 -3.53 -7.94
N ARG A 145 -5.20 -3.16 -6.67
CA ARG A 145 -4.64 -4.07 -5.68
C ARG A 145 -5.56 -5.26 -5.40
N ALA A 146 -5.11 -6.47 -5.72
CA ALA A 146 -5.80 -7.72 -5.39
C ALA A 146 -5.45 -8.22 -3.99
N GLY A 147 -4.28 -7.86 -3.45
CA GLY A 147 -3.85 -8.30 -2.14
C GLY A 147 -2.34 -8.34 -2.04
N PHE A 148 -1.82 -9.34 -1.33
CA PHE A 148 -0.39 -9.50 -1.10
C PHE A 148 0.08 -10.91 -1.41
N VAL A 149 1.37 -11.01 -1.68
CA VAL A 149 2.07 -12.28 -1.84
C VAL A 149 2.06 -13.07 -0.51
N PRO A 150 2.05 -14.42 -0.56
CA PRO A 150 2.22 -15.28 0.62
C PRO A 150 3.49 -14.97 1.41
N ARG A 151 3.38 -15.09 2.73
CA ARG A 151 4.42 -14.67 3.68
C ARG A 151 5.72 -15.44 3.54
N GLU A 152 5.64 -16.64 2.98
CA GLU A 152 6.72 -17.61 2.81
C GLU A 152 7.72 -17.15 1.74
N VAL A 153 7.24 -16.45 0.70
CA VAL A 153 8.07 -15.98 -0.43
C VAL A 153 8.24 -14.46 -0.48
N ASP A 154 7.44 -13.72 0.30
CA ASP A 154 7.38 -12.26 0.35
C ASP A 154 8.76 -11.57 0.56
N ILE A 155 9.60 -12.11 1.45
CA ILE A 155 10.86 -11.44 1.84
C ILE A 155 11.93 -11.57 0.74
N GLU A 156 12.08 -12.77 0.18
CA GLU A 156 13.03 -13.05 -0.89
C GLU A 156 12.62 -12.29 -2.16
N LEU A 157 11.38 -12.48 -2.60
CA LEU A 157 10.78 -11.80 -3.75
C LEU A 157 10.85 -10.27 -3.60
N GLY A 158 10.52 -9.75 -2.41
CA GLY A 158 10.59 -8.32 -2.15
C GLY A 158 12.02 -7.75 -2.22
N THR A 159 13.06 -8.56 -2.04
CA THR A 159 14.45 -8.13 -2.20
C THR A 159 14.82 -7.99 -3.67
N GLU A 160 14.47 -8.97 -4.49
CA GLU A 160 14.71 -8.97 -5.93
C GLU A 160 13.92 -7.85 -6.63
N LEU A 161 12.63 -7.73 -6.31
CA LEU A 161 11.77 -6.67 -6.86
C LEU A 161 12.25 -5.25 -6.51
N ARG A 162 12.91 -5.07 -5.36
CA ARG A 162 13.48 -3.76 -5.00
C ARG A 162 14.66 -3.39 -5.89
N ALA A 163 15.47 -4.36 -6.29
CA ALA A 163 16.57 -4.13 -7.22
C ALA A 163 16.03 -3.68 -8.59
N LEU A 164 14.96 -4.30 -9.07
CA LEU A 164 14.25 -3.88 -10.29
C LEU A 164 13.61 -2.49 -10.13
N ALA A 165 12.92 -2.25 -9.02
CA ALA A 165 12.27 -0.97 -8.76
C ALA A 165 13.27 0.20 -8.73
N ALA A 166 14.50 -0.03 -8.26
CA ALA A 166 15.58 0.97 -8.29
C ALA A 166 15.97 1.40 -9.72
N ARG A 167 15.76 0.52 -10.70
CA ARG A 167 15.99 0.77 -12.13
C ARG A 167 14.73 1.19 -12.89
N ARG A 168 13.62 1.44 -12.18
CA ARG A 168 12.29 1.70 -12.76
C ARG A 168 11.74 0.54 -13.59
N ALA A 169 12.10 -0.69 -13.26
CA ALA A 169 11.49 -1.89 -13.83
C ALA A 169 10.48 -2.53 -12.85
N ALA A 170 9.53 -3.29 -13.38
CA ALA A 170 8.59 -4.08 -12.61
C ALA A 170 8.22 -5.37 -13.34
N ILE A 171 7.96 -6.43 -12.57
CA ILE A 171 7.58 -7.73 -13.13
C ILE A 171 6.08 -7.79 -13.37
N VAL A 172 5.71 -8.30 -14.54
CA VAL A 172 4.35 -8.65 -14.92
C VAL A 172 4.19 -10.16 -14.84
N VAL A 173 3.18 -10.60 -14.11
CA VAL A 173 2.83 -12.01 -13.92
C VAL A 173 1.43 -12.30 -14.46
N PRO A 174 1.20 -13.48 -15.08
CA PRO A 174 -0.15 -13.90 -15.44
C PRO A 174 -1.00 -14.18 -14.19
N VAL A 175 -2.28 -13.84 -14.26
CA VAL A 175 -3.22 -13.98 -13.14
C VAL A 175 -4.48 -14.72 -13.55
N THR A 176 -4.93 -15.62 -12.69
CA THR A 176 -6.21 -16.31 -12.80
C THR A 176 -7.12 -15.88 -11.66
N ILE A 177 -8.29 -15.34 -12.00
CA ILE A 177 -9.36 -15.09 -11.04
C ILE A 177 -10.33 -16.26 -11.09
N THR A 178 -10.54 -16.91 -9.95
CA THR A 178 -11.50 -17.99 -9.76
C THR A 178 -12.72 -17.51 -8.98
N GLY A 179 -13.90 -18.04 -9.33
CA GLY A 179 -15.19 -17.67 -8.75
C GLY A 179 -16.17 -17.07 -9.78
N SER A 180 -17.37 -17.64 -9.86
CA SER A 180 -18.46 -17.12 -10.72
C SER A 180 -19.14 -15.88 -10.15
N GLY A 181 -19.00 -15.66 -8.83
CA GLY A 181 -19.44 -14.49 -8.09
C GLY A 181 -18.58 -14.29 -6.86
N ARG A 182 -18.82 -13.22 -6.11
CA ARG A 182 -18.06 -12.94 -4.89
C ARG A 182 -18.30 -14.04 -3.84
N PRO A 183 -17.28 -14.47 -3.09
CA PRO A 183 -15.91 -13.96 -3.10
C PRO A 183 -15.07 -14.54 -4.26
N PHE A 184 -14.40 -13.65 -5.00
CA PHE A 184 -13.36 -13.99 -5.96
C PHE A 184 -12.08 -14.36 -5.27
N THR A 185 -11.36 -15.26 -5.90
CA THR A 185 -10.05 -15.67 -5.47
C THR A 185 -9.04 -15.50 -6.58
N VAL A 186 -7.82 -15.10 -6.21
CA VAL A 186 -6.81 -14.66 -7.17
C VAL A 186 -5.57 -15.49 -6.98
N ASP A 187 -5.13 -16.12 -8.06
CA ASP A 187 -3.89 -16.89 -8.13
C ASP A 187 -3.00 -16.26 -9.21
N PHE A 188 -1.69 -16.20 -9.00
CA PHE A 188 -0.73 -15.62 -9.94
C PHE A 188 0.41 -16.59 -10.22
N GLY A 189 0.92 -16.57 -11.45
CA GLY A 189 2.06 -17.36 -11.87
C GLY A 189 3.37 -16.63 -11.60
N LEU A 190 4.28 -17.23 -10.85
CA LEU A 190 5.62 -16.68 -10.59
C LEU A 190 6.64 -17.56 -11.30
N GLY A 191 7.61 -16.92 -11.95
CA GLY A 191 8.78 -17.56 -12.54
C GLY A 191 10.08 -16.87 -12.10
N PRO A 192 11.18 -17.15 -12.79
CA PRO A 192 12.49 -16.58 -12.48
C PRO A 192 12.48 -15.07 -12.76
N ILE A 193 13.09 -14.32 -11.85
CA ILE A 193 13.18 -12.87 -11.98
C ILE A 193 14.35 -12.51 -12.91
N PRO A 194 14.10 -11.81 -14.04
CA PRO A 194 15.17 -11.34 -14.90
C PRO A 194 16.07 -10.33 -14.16
N ALA A 195 17.38 -10.41 -14.43
CA ALA A 195 18.45 -9.67 -13.73
C ALA A 195 18.62 -8.20 -14.17
#